data_AF-A0A3M6V3K5-F1
#
_entry.id   AF-A0A3M6V3K5-F1
#
_cell.length_a   1.000
_cell.length_b   1.000
_cell.length_c   1.000
_cell.angle_alpha   90.00
_cell.angle_beta   90.00
_cell.angle_gamma   90.00
#
_symmetry.space_group_name_H-M   'P 1'
#
loop_
_entity.id
_entity.type
_entity.pdbx_description
1 polymer ?
#
loop_
_entity_poly.entity_id
_entity_poly.type
_entity_poly.pdbx_seq_one_letter_code
_entity_poly.pdbx_strand_id
1 'polypeptide(L)'
;MTGGDKINRPKTALQKNISKLTRVKKAQKKKQQQKNKGSKQSNNQRGSASISAKKKRLIMKEIKKQRKEENAMEVVTQQQIHKKPEGKKIKETKAEKMDTS
;
A
#
# COMPACT_ATOMS: atom_id res chain seq x y z
N MET A 1 -13.62 -28.55 39.39
CA MET A 1 -12.91 -27.42 38.74
C MET A 1 -11.46 -27.42 39.21
N THR A 2 -10.49 -27.77 38.37
CA THR A 2 -9.06 -27.66 38.73
C THR A 2 -8.26 -27.10 37.54
N GLY A 3 -8.57 -25.85 37.21
CA GLY A 3 -7.83 -25.02 36.26
C GLY A 3 -6.88 -24.06 36.98
N GLY A 4 -5.94 -24.59 37.76
CA GLY A 4 -4.83 -23.79 38.28
C GLY A 4 -3.78 -23.55 37.19
N ASP A 5 -3.14 -22.38 37.19
CA ASP A 5 -2.20 -21.91 36.16
C ASP A 5 -1.07 -22.92 35.88
N LYS A 6 -1.26 -23.72 34.83
CA LYS A 6 -0.30 -24.71 34.32
C LYS A 6 0.95 -24.08 33.71
N ILE A 7 0.99 -22.76 33.60
CA ILE A 7 2.06 -21.99 32.97
C ILE A 7 3.30 -21.98 33.86
N ASN A 8 3.13 -21.80 35.17
CA ASN A 8 4.25 -21.70 36.12
C ASN A 8 4.62 -23.04 36.79
N ARG A 9 3.95 -24.14 36.41
CA ARG A 9 4.26 -25.46 36.97
C ARG A 9 5.48 -26.06 36.28
N PRO A 10 6.52 -26.50 37.02
CA PRO A 10 7.67 -27.16 36.43
C PRO A 10 7.23 -28.47 35.74
N LYS A 11 7.72 -28.68 34.51
CA LYS A 11 7.45 -29.89 33.73
C LYS A 11 8.43 -31.00 34.08
N THR A 12 7.92 -32.22 34.20
CA THR A 12 8.77 -33.41 34.40
C THR A 12 9.57 -33.73 33.13
N ALA A 13 10.65 -34.50 33.28
CA ALA A 13 11.47 -34.95 32.13
C ALA A 13 10.63 -35.68 31.07
N LEU A 14 9.71 -36.56 31.51
CA LEU A 14 8.79 -37.26 30.63
C LEU A 14 7.89 -36.30 29.82
N GLN A 15 7.31 -35.29 30.48
CA GLN A 15 6.47 -34.29 29.80
C GLN A 15 7.26 -33.44 28.80
N LYS A 16 8.52 -33.10 29.11
CA LYS A 16 9.43 -32.41 28.17
C LYS A 16 9.73 -33.29 26.96
N ASN A 17 9.98 -34.58 27.17
CA ASN A 17 10.26 -35.54 26.09
C ASN A 17 9.05 -35.74 25.17
N ILE A 18 7.85 -35.87 25.72
CA ILE A 18 6.60 -35.95 24.94
C ILE A 18 6.40 -34.66 24.10
N SER A 19 6.65 -33.50 24.71
CA SER A 19 6.57 -32.21 24.00
C SER A 19 7.59 -32.10 22.87
N LYS A 20 8.81 -32.63 23.06
CA LYS A 20 9.86 -32.67 22.02
C LYS A 20 9.46 -33.60 20.88
N LEU A 21 8.98 -34.81 21.18
CA LEU A 21 8.55 -35.79 20.17
C LEU A 21 7.41 -35.26 19.31
N THR A 22 6.39 -34.66 19.93
CA THR A 22 5.26 -34.05 19.21
C THR A 22 5.70 -32.89 18.32
N ARG A 23 6.64 -32.06 18.77
CA ARG A 23 7.24 -30.98 17.96
C ARG A 23 7.98 -31.53 16.74
N VAL A 24 8.80 -32.58 16.91
CA VAL A 24 9.54 -33.23 15.82
C VAL A 24 8.57 -33.82 14.78
N LYS A 25 7.54 -34.55 15.22
CA LYS A 25 6.54 -35.14 14.32
C LYS A 25 5.78 -34.09 13.52
N LYS A 26 5.39 -32.97 14.15
CA LYS A 26 4.77 -31.82 13.45
C LYS A 26 5.71 -31.21 12.41
N ALA A 27 6.99 -31.02 12.74
CA ALA A 27 7.98 -30.48 11.81
C ALA A 27 8.21 -31.41 10.61
N GLN A 28 8.30 -32.72 10.84
CA GLN A 28 8.40 -33.73 9.78
C GLN A 28 7.19 -33.70 8.84
N LYS A 29 5.96 -33.65 9.39
CA LYS A 29 4.73 -33.53 8.59
C LYS A 29 4.70 -32.26 7.74
N LYS A 30 5.13 -31.11 8.30
CA LYS A 30 5.23 -29.84 7.55
C LYS A 30 6.21 -29.94 6.39
N LYS A 31 7.40 -30.54 6.61
CA LYS A 31 8.39 -30.75 5.54
C LYS A 31 7.85 -31.65 4.42
N GLN A 32 7.15 -32.74 4.76
CA GLN A 32 6.51 -33.61 3.76
C GLN A 32 5.45 -32.87 2.94
N GLN A 33 4.60 -32.06 3.60
CA GLN A 33 3.60 -31.25 2.91
C GLN A 33 4.20 -30.16 2.01
N GLN A 34 5.33 -29.57 2.41
CA GLN A 34 6.05 -28.59 1.58
C GLN A 34 6.66 -29.26 0.33
N LYS A 35 7.20 -30.48 0.45
CA LYS A 35 7.67 -31.25 -0.72
C LYS A 35 6.55 -31.50 -1.74
N ASN A 36 5.32 -31.73 -1.27
CA ASN A 36 4.17 -31.99 -2.15
C ASN A 36 3.51 -30.70 -2.71
N LYS A 37 3.76 -29.53 -2.12
CA LYS A 37 3.30 -28.22 -2.62
C LYS A 37 4.35 -27.45 -3.42
N GLY A 38 5.62 -27.87 -3.38
CA GLY A 38 6.74 -27.21 -4.03
C GLY A 38 6.74 -27.29 -5.56
N SER A 39 5.93 -28.14 -6.19
CA SER A 39 5.90 -28.30 -7.65
C SER A 39 4.77 -27.55 -8.37
N LYS A 40 3.84 -26.90 -7.65
CA LYS A 40 2.67 -26.24 -8.28
C LYS A 40 2.51 -24.75 -7.99
N GLN A 41 3.54 -24.07 -7.47
CA GLN A 41 3.43 -22.63 -7.19
C GLN A 41 4.73 -21.83 -7.40
N SER A 42 5.51 -22.17 -8.44
CA SER A 42 6.66 -21.36 -8.88
C SER A 42 6.41 -20.60 -10.20
N ASN A 43 5.15 -20.40 -10.60
CA ASN A 43 4.85 -19.75 -11.88
C ASN A 43 3.78 -18.64 -11.79
N ASN A 44 3.94 -17.72 -10.82
CA ASN A 44 3.30 -16.39 -10.85
C ASN A 44 4.02 -15.36 -9.94
N GLN A 45 5.35 -15.43 -9.83
CA GLN A 45 6.16 -14.32 -9.29
C GLN A 45 7.06 -13.73 -10.38
N ARG A 46 6.51 -13.52 -11.58
CA ARG A 46 7.06 -12.49 -12.47
C ARG A 46 6.58 -11.13 -11.95
N GLY A 47 7.38 -10.48 -11.09
CA GLY A 47 7.38 -9.02 -11.06
C GLY A 47 7.03 -8.26 -9.77
N SER A 48 6.90 -8.88 -8.60
CA SER A 48 6.75 -8.11 -7.35
C SER A 48 7.94 -8.34 -6.41
N ALA A 49 9.09 -7.75 -6.74
CA ALA A 49 10.11 -7.50 -5.74
C ALA A 49 9.47 -6.69 -4.62
N SER A 50 9.25 -7.34 -3.47
CA SER A 50 8.73 -6.70 -2.27
C SER A 50 9.62 -5.51 -1.95
N ILE A 51 9.09 -4.30 -2.14
CA ILE A 51 9.80 -3.07 -1.83
C ILE A 51 10.08 -3.06 -0.33
N SER A 52 11.34 -2.87 0.08
CA SER A 52 11.72 -2.70 1.48
C SER A 52 10.81 -1.67 2.16
N ALA A 53 10.40 -1.94 3.39
CA ALA A 53 9.52 -1.05 4.17
C ALA A 53 10.02 0.40 4.20
N LYS A 54 11.35 0.61 4.20
CA LYS A 54 11.97 1.94 4.12
C LYS A 54 11.67 2.65 2.80
N LYS A 55 11.79 1.95 1.66
CA LYS A 55 11.50 2.50 0.34
C LYS A 55 10.00 2.75 0.16
N LYS A 56 9.13 1.86 0.65
CA LYS A 56 7.67 2.09 0.69
C LYS A 56 7.31 3.34 1.50
N ARG A 57 7.94 3.55 2.65
CA ARG A 57 7.72 4.75 3.50
C ARG A 57 8.11 6.04 2.79
N LEU A 58 9.24 6.05 2.09
CA LEU A 58 9.70 7.24 1.35
C LEU A 58 8.74 7.59 0.21
N ILE A 59 8.32 6.60 -0.57
CA ILE A 59 7.33 6.78 -1.67
C ILE A 59 6.02 7.38 -1.12
N MET A 60 5.50 6.84 -0.02
CA MET A 60 4.27 7.35 0.59
C MET A 60 4.40 8.81 1.08
N LYS A 61 5.58 9.20 1.57
CA LYS A 61 5.84 10.59 1.98
C LYS A 61 5.87 11.52 0.77
N GLU A 62 6.49 11.10 -0.32
CA GLU A 62 6.56 11.88 -1.56
C GLU A 62 5.17 12.11 -2.15
N ILE A 63 4.37 11.05 -2.28
CA ILE A 63 2.97 11.14 -2.76
C ILE A 63 2.15 12.09 -1.87
N LYS A 64 2.33 12.03 -0.55
CA LYS A 64 1.61 12.92 0.38
C LYS A 64 2.05 14.39 0.22
N LYS A 65 3.31 14.65 -0.12
CA LYS A 65 3.83 15.99 -0.38
C LYS A 65 3.26 16.55 -1.69
N GLN A 66 3.34 15.77 -2.77
CA GLN A 66 2.78 16.13 -4.08
C GLN A 66 1.29 16.46 -4.01
N ARG A 67 0.48 15.61 -3.35
CA ARG A 67 -0.95 15.89 -3.16
C ARG A 67 -1.24 17.18 -2.39
N LYS A 68 -0.38 17.56 -1.44
CA LYS A 68 -0.53 18.83 -0.72
C LYS A 68 -0.22 20.02 -1.62
N GLU A 69 0.81 19.91 -2.45
CA GLU A 69 1.21 20.94 -3.42
C GLU A 69 0.15 21.10 -4.51
N GLU A 70 -0.36 20.00 -5.07
CA GLU A 70 -1.48 19.98 -6.02
C GLU A 70 -2.72 20.64 -5.42
N ASN A 71 -3.14 20.24 -4.22
CA ASN A 71 -4.28 20.86 -3.55
C ASN A 71 -4.06 22.36 -3.25
N ALA A 72 -2.84 22.76 -2.89
CA ALA A 72 -2.54 24.17 -2.66
C ALA A 72 -2.64 24.99 -3.96
N MET A 73 -2.17 24.44 -5.08
CA MET A 73 -2.30 25.09 -6.38
C MET A 73 -3.76 25.11 -6.87
N GLU A 74 -4.53 24.04 -6.66
CA GLU A 74 -5.95 23.97 -7.02
C GLU A 74 -6.80 25.00 -6.26
N VAL A 75 -6.50 25.23 -4.97
CA VAL A 75 -7.17 26.27 -4.18
C VAL A 75 -6.81 27.68 -4.70
N VAL A 76 -5.58 27.89 -5.17
CA VAL A 76 -5.16 29.17 -5.75
C VAL A 76 -5.83 29.43 -7.11
N THR A 77 -5.97 28.41 -7.96
CA THR A 77 -6.66 28.56 -9.26
C THR A 77 -8.15 28.83 -9.09
N GLN A 78 -8.82 28.21 -8.12
CA GLN A 78 -10.23 28.51 -7.82
C GLN A 78 -10.43 29.95 -7.29
N GLN A 79 -9.52 30.47 -6.46
CA GLN A 79 -9.60 31.85 -5.97
C GLN A 79 -9.38 32.91 -7.08
N GLN A 80 -8.62 32.60 -8.13
CA GLN A 80 -8.44 33.50 -9.27
C GLN A 80 -9.65 33.52 -10.22
N ILE A 81 -10.36 32.40 -10.37
CA ILE A 81 -11.56 32.33 -11.23
C ILE A 81 -12.72 33.15 -10.65
N HIS A 82 -12.80 33.28 -9.32
CA HIS A 82 -13.82 34.09 -8.64
C HIS A 82 -13.46 35.58 -8.48
N LYS A 83 -12.31 36.04 -8.98
CA LYS A 83 -11.95 37.47 -9.04
C LYS A 83 -11.87 38.00 -10.47
N LYS A 84 -12.83 37.67 -11.33
CA LYS A 84 -13.07 38.48 -12.53
C LYS A 84 -13.81 39.76 -12.11
N PRO A 85 -13.29 40.96 -12.38
CA PRO A 85 -14.09 42.17 -12.27
C PRO A 85 -15.13 42.13 -13.38
N GLU A 86 -16.40 42.21 -13.00
CA GLU A 86 -17.48 42.53 -13.91
C GLU A 86 -17.21 43.91 -14.54
N GLY A 87 -17.40 44.01 -15.85
CA GLY A 87 -17.58 45.30 -16.53
C GLY A 87 -16.43 45.74 -17.43
N LYS A 88 -16.55 45.42 -18.73
CA LYS A 88 -16.40 46.39 -19.81
C LYS A 88 -17.11 45.85 -21.06
N LYS A 89 -18.32 46.37 -21.31
CA LYS A 89 -18.97 46.30 -22.62
C LYS A 89 -18.05 47.02 -23.62
N ILE A 90 -17.44 46.29 -24.55
CA ILE A 90 -16.84 46.88 -25.73
C ILE A 90 -17.91 46.86 -26.81
N LYS A 91 -18.35 48.07 -27.16
CA LYS A 91 -19.30 48.37 -28.23
C LYS A 91 -18.78 47.84 -29.57
N GLU A 92 -19.71 47.40 -30.40
CA GLU A 92 -19.56 47.16 -31.83
C GLU A 92 -18.88 48.35 -32.54
N THR A 93 -18.02 48.05 -33.53
CA THR A 93 -18.03 48.56 -34.92
C THR A 93 -16.63 48.41 -35.56
N LYS A 94 -16.50 47.57 -36.60
CA LYS A 94 -16.32 47.99 -38.01
C LYS A 94 -15.91 46.80 -38.85
N ALA A 95 -16.62 46.65 -39.97
CA ALA A 95 -16.31 45.76 -41.06
C ALA A 95 -14.91 46.02 -41.62
N GLU A 96 -14.14 44.97 -41.84
CA GLU A 96 -13.04 44.99 -42.78
C GLU A 96 -13.27 43.89 -43.82
N LYS A 97 -13.22 44.33 -45.06
CA LYS A 97 -13.65 43.61 -46.25
C LYS A 97 -12.62 42.54 -46.58
N MET A 98 -13.11 41.36 -46.98
CA MET A 98 -12.31 40.39 -47.72
C MET A 98 -11.90 41.04 -49.05
N ASP A 99 -10.60 41.08 -49.35
CA ASP A 99 -10.10 41.41 -50.68
C ASP A 99 -9.27 40.25 -51.21
N THR A 100 -9.66 39.79 -52.39
CA THR A 100 -9.05 38.71 -53.16
C THR A 100 -7.93 39.27 -54.02
N SER A 101 -6.75 38.64 -54.01
CA SER A 101 -5.74 38.72 -55.08
C SER A 101 -4.94 37.43 -55.13
#